data_AF-A0A956V7G4-F1
#
_entry.id   AF-A0A956V7G4-F1
#
_cell.length_a   1.000
_cell.length_b   1.000
_cell.length_c   1.000
_cell.angle_alpha   90.00
_cell.angle_beta   90.00
_cell.angle_gamma   90.00
#
_symmetry.space_group_name_H-M   'P 1'
#
loop_
_entity.id
_entity.type
_entity.pdbx_description
1 polymer ?
#
loop_
_entity_poly.entity_id
_entity_poly.type
_entity_poly.pdbx_seq_one_letter_code
_entity_poly.pdbx_strand_id
1 'polypeptide(L)'
;MQRSKEQLSRMSHEELVDRVLEMQDILKEGLAVRDSLHTVLNNLLKAKAEEVEFYAGASEAALDAEGFALKKAWAAARHAVSNPHGLVKLS
;
A
#
# COMPACT_ATOMS: atom_id res chain seq x y z
N MET A 1 20.64 2.96 -1.89
CA MET A 1 21.34 1.80 -2.50
C MET A 1 21.43 0.67 -1.50
N GLN A 2 21.09 -0.55 -1.91
CA GLN A 2 21.24 -1.75 -1.07
C GLN A 2 22.70 -2.21 -1.09
N ARG A 3 23.33 -2.37 0.09
CA ARG A 3 24.71 -2.85 0.20
C ARG A 3 24.75 -4.39 0.05
N SER A 4 25.81 -4.91 -0.54
CA SER A 4 26.03 -6.36 -0.66
C SER A 4 26.40 -6.98 0.69
N LYS A 5 26.27 -8.31 0.78
CA LYS A 5 26.66 -9.07 1.98
C LYS A 5 28.16 -8.89 2.31
N GLU A 6 29.04 -8.89 1.30
CA GLU A 6 30.47 -8.62 1.52
C GLU A 6 30.73 -7.22 2.08
N GLN A 7 29.96 -6.21 1.64
CA GLN A 7 30.10 -4.84 2.14
C GLN A 7 29.71 -4.74 3.62
N LEU A 8 28.63 -5.41 4.02
CA LEU A 8 28.22 -5.45 5.43
C LEU A 8 29.24 -6.17 6.32
N SER A 9 29.86 -7.27 5.83
CA SER A 9 30.85 -8.03 6.60
C SER A 9 32.17 -7.30 6.87
N ARG A 10 32.43 -6.20 6.14
CA ARG A 10 33.65 -5.39 6.30
C ARG A 10 33.44 -4.17 7.19
N MET A 11 32.20 -3.90 7.60
CA MET A 11 31.88 -2.80 8.49
C MET A 11 32.28 -3.15 9.92
N SER A 12 32.69 -2.15 10.69
CA SER A 12 32.89 -2.27 12.12
C SER A 12 31.57 -2.52 12.84
N HIS A 13 31.62 -2.97 14.09
CA HIS A 13 30.42 -3.17 14.90
C HIS A 13 29.63 -1.86 15.09
N GLU A 14 30.32 -0.75 15.31
CA GLU A 14 29.74 0.58 15.46
C GLU A 14 29.00 1.01 14.18
N GLU A 15 29.64 0.87 13.01
CA GLU A 15 29.04 1.19 11.72
C GLU A 15 27.80 0.33 11.42
N LEU A 16 27.80 -0.93 11.86
CA LEU A 16 26.65 -1.82 11.73
C LEU A 16 25.49 -1.40 12.64
N VAL A 17 25.77 -0.98 13.88
CA VAL A 17 24.75 -0.48 14.81
C VAL A 17 24.10 0.78 14.24
N ASP A 18 24.89 1.76 13.82
CA ASP A 18 24.38 3.00 13.21
C ASP A 18 23.51 2.70 11.98
N ARG A 19 23.94 1.75 11.16
CA ARG A 19 23.19 1.35 9.98
C ARG A 19 21.85 0.69 10.34
N VAL A 20 21.81 -0.14 11.38
CA VAL A 20 20.56 -0.75 11.85
C VAL A 20 19.59 0.33 12.35
N LEU A 21 20.08 1.30 13.11
CA LEU A 21 19.27 2.41 13.61
C LEU A 21 18.70 3.25 12.46
N GLU A 22 19.52 3.60 11.47
CA GLU A 22 19.07 4.30 10.25
C GLU A 22 17.95 3.50 9.53
N MET A 23 18.13 2.19 9.35
CA MET A 23 17.11 1.34 8.72
C MET A 23 15.83 1.23 9.54
N GLN A 24 15.93 1.24 10.87
CA GLN A 24 14.75 1.27 11.73
C GLN A 24 14.00 2.60 11.60
N ASP A 25 14.70 3.72 11.48
CA ASP A 25 14.07 5.03 11.34
C ASP A 25 13.41 5.19 9.97
N ILE A 26 14.09 4.79 8.89
CA ILE A 26 13.46 4.74 7.56
C ILE A 26 12.24 3.81 7.55
N LEU A 27 12.31 2.67 8.25
CA LEU A 27 11.17 1.77 8.36
C LEU A 27 10.00 2.45 9.09
N LYS A 28 10.25 3.13 10.21
CA LYS A 28 9.20 3.88 10.95
C LYS A 28 8.58 4.97 10.08
N GLU A 29 9.38 5.74 9.35
CA GLU A 29 8.90 6.76 8.42
C GLU A 29 8.02 6.12 7.32
N GLY A 30 8.47 5.02 6.73
CA GLY A 30 7.70 4.29 5.72
C GLY A 30 6.36 3.77 6.27
N LEU A 31 6.33 3.28 7.51
CA LEU A 31 5.09 2.86 8.17
C LEU A 31 4.14 4.05 8.41
N ALA A 32 4.66 5.20 8.87
CA ALA A 32 3.86 6.41 9.07
C ALA A 32 3.26 6.93 7.75
N VAL A 33 4.06 6.93 6.66
CA VAL A 33 3.57 7.28 5.32
C VAL A 33 2.46 6.32 4.87
N ARG A 34 2.64 5.01 5.07
CA ARG A 34 1.63 4.01 4.73
C ARG A 34 0.32 4.25 5.49
N ASP A 35 0.39 4.53 6.79
CA ASP A 35 -0.80 4.74 7.62
C ASP A 35 -1.53 6.06 7.21
N SER A 36 -0.77 7.08 6.83
CA SER A 36 -1.32 8.31 6.24
C SER A 36 -2.02 8.04 4.90
N LEU A 37 -1.40 7.27 4.00
CA LEU A 37 -2.00 6.90 2.71
C LEU A 37 -3.27 6.06 2.88
N HIS A 38 -3.28 5.12 3.83
CA HIS A 38 -4.47 4.34 4.19
C HIS A 38 -5.61 5.26 4.63
N THR A 39 -5.31 6.25 5.48
CA THR A 39 -6.29 7.24 5.94
C THR A 39 -6.86 8.05 4.78
N VAL A 40 -6.00 8.55 3.90
CA VAL A 40 -6.42 9.32 2.70
C VAL A 40 -7.31 8.48 1.80
N LEU A 41 -6.91 7.23 1.53
CA LEU A 41 -7.67 6.32 0.67
C LEU A 41 -9.03 5.98 1.27
N ASN A 42 -9.09 5.75 2.58
CA ASN A 42 -10.35 5.50 3.29
C ASN A 42 -11.28 6.73 3.23
N ASN A 43 -10.74 7.93 3.42
CA ASN A 43 -11.51 9.17 3.29
C ASN A 43 -12.03 9.37 1.86
N LEU A 44 -11.22 9.07 0.84
CA LEU A 44 -11.64 9.11 -0.56
C LEU A 44 -12.79 8.12 -0.82
N LEU A 45 -12.67 6.87 -0.37
CA LEU A 45 -13.73 5.86 -0.52
C LEU A 45 -15.03 6.28 0.15
N LYS A 46 -14.95 6.90 1.34
CA LYS A 46 -16.13 7.46 2.03
C LYS A 46 -16.74 8.62 1.26
N ALA A 47 -15.92 9.55 0.77
CA ALA A 47 -16.39 10.70 0.00
C ALA A 47 -17.04 10.30 -1.34
N LYS A 48 -16.65 9.14 -1.88
CA LYS A 48 -17.16 8.56 -3.13
C LYS A 48 -18.02 7.32 -2.91
N ALA A 49 -18.67 7.20 -1.74
CA ALA A 49 -19.39 5.98 -1.35
C ALA A 49 -20.43 5.54 -2.40
N GLU A 50 -21.20 6.47 -2.96
CA GLU A 50 -22.22 6.17 -3.97
C GLU A 50 -21.62 5.63 -5.27
N GLU A 51 -20.54 6.25 -5.78
CA GLU A 51 -19.84 5.77 -6.97
C GLU A 51 -19.21 4.39 -6.72
N VAL A 52 -18.61 4.19 -5.55
CA VAL A 52 -18.03 2.91 -5.15
C VAL A 52 -19.10 1.82 -5.06
N GLU A 53 -20.28 2.12 -4.53
CA GLU A 53 -21.40 1.19 -4.45
C GLU A 53 -21.97 0.87 -5.84
N PHE A 54 -22.15 1.89 -6.68
CA PHE A 54 -22.59 1.74 -8.07
C PHE A 54 -21.67 0.78 -8.83
N TYR A 55 -20.36 1.03 -8.85
CA TYR A 55 -19.42 0.17 -9.56
C TYR A 55 -19.27 -1.20 -8.92
N ALA A 56 -19.46 -1.33 -7.60
CA ALA A 56 -19.46 -2.64 -6.94
C ALA A 56 -20.63 -3.52 -7.43
N GLY A 57 -21.82 -2.94 -7.57
CA GLY A 57 -23.04 -3.63 -8.04
C GLY A 57 -23.17 -3.74 -9.56
N ALA A 58 -22.49 -2.90 -10.33
CA ALA A 58 -22.59 -2.91 -11.80
C ALA A 58 -22.11 -4.24 -12.41
N SER A 59 -22.90 -4.79 -13.32
CA SER A 59 -22.51 -5.96 -14.13
C SER A 59 -21.40 -5.56 -15.12
N GLU A 60 -20.37 -6.38 -15.26
CA GLU A 60 -19.26 -6.11 -16.19
C GLU A 60 -19.73 -5.99 -17.64
N ALA A 61 -20.75 -6.76 -18.03
CA ALA A 61 -21.33 -6.72 -19.37
C ALA A 61 -22.09 -5.40 -19.67
N ALA A 62 -22.40 -4.62 -18.63
CA ALA A 62 -23.10 -3.34 -18.76
C ALA A 62 -22.15 -2.13 -18.73
N LEU A 63 -20.84 -2.36 -18.58
CA LEU A 63 -19.83 -1.31 -18.51
C LEU A 63 -19.05 -1.23 -19.82
N ASP A 64 -18.72 -0.01 -20.22
CA ASP A 64 -17.71 0.24 -21.24
C ASP A 64 -16.28 0.07 -20.66
N ALA A 65 -15.27 0.30 -21.50
CA ALA A 65 -13.88 0.10 -21.11
C ALA A 65 -13.45 0.99 -19.92
N GLU A 66 -13.93 2.23 -19.88
CA GLU A 66 -13.64 3.17 -18.79
C GLU A 66 -14.35 2.77 -17.50
N GLY A 67 -15.64 2.44 -17.58
CA GLY A 67 -16.42 1.95 -16.44
C GLY A 67 -15.84 0.67 -15.83
N PHE A 68 -15.33 -0.24 -16.66
CA PHE A 68 -14.64 -1.44 -16.19
C PHE A 68 -13.31 -1.13 -15.49
N ALA A 69 -12.54 -0.17 -16.01
CA ALA A 69 -11.32 0.30 -15.35
C ALA A 69 -11.61 0.93 -13.99
N LEU A 70 -12.67 1.74 -13.90
CA LEU A 70 -13.14 2.34 -12.64
C LEU A 70 -13.61 1.28 -11.64
N LYS A 71 -14.39 0.29 -12.08
CA LYS A 71 -14.79 -0.85 -11.24
C LYS A 71 -13.58 -1.57 -10.63
N LYS A 72 -12.56 -1.86 -11.43
CA LYS A 72 -11.31 -2.48 -10.96
C LYS A 72 -10.55 -1.59 -9.98
N ALA A 73 -10.44 -0.30 -10.27
CA ALA A 73 -9.75 0.66 -9.41
C ALA A 73 -10.44 0.76 -8.03
N TRP A 74 -11.77 0.84 -8.00
CA TRP A 74 -12.53 0.88 -6.74
C TRP A 74 -12.43 -0.42 -5.96
N ALA A 75 -12.47 -1.57 -6.62
CA ALA A 75 -12.26 -2.86 -5.97
C ALA A 75 -10.86 -2.97 -5.33
N ALA A 76 -9.82 -2.55 -6.06
CA ALA A 76 -8.45 -2.54 -5.55
C ALA A 76 -8.27 -1.59 -4.36
N ALA A 77 -8.86 -0.39 -4.43
CA ALA A 77 -8.84 0.59 -3.35
C ALA A 77 -9.53 0.05 -2.07
N ARG A 78 -10.72 -0.54 -2.21
CA ARG A 78 -11.44 -1.18 -1.10
C ARG A 78 -10.62 -2.31 -0.47
N HIS A 79 -10.00 -3.16 -1.31
CA HIS A 79 -9.14 -4.22 -0.83
C HIS A 79 -7.95 -3.68 -0.03
N ALA A 80 -7.25 -2.68 -0.56
CA ALA A 80 -6.11 -2.05 0.11
C ALA A 80 -6.48 -1.45 1.48
N VAL A 81 -7.67 -0.85 1.62
CA VAL A 81 -8.16 -0.34 2.90
C VAL A 81 -8.57 -1.46 3.85
N SER A 82 -9.18 -2.53 3.35
CA SER A 82 -9.59 -3.69 4.15
C SER A 82 -8.41 -4.56 4.62
N ASN A 83 -7.26 -4.45 3.94
CA ASN A 83 -6.04 -5.20 4.20
C ASN A 83 -4.82 -4.25 4.36
N PRO A 84 -4.81 -3.38 5.39
CA PRO A 84 -3.80 -2.31 5.56
C PRO A 84 -2.36 -2.81 5.71
N HIS A 85 -2.19 -4.07 6.10
CA HIS A 85 -0.89 -4.69 6.32
C HIS A 85 -0.51 -5.70 5.23
N GLY A 86 -1.34 -5.87 4.19
CA GLY A 86 -1.06 -6.80 3.09
C GLY A 86 -1.02 -8.28 3.51
N LEU A 87 -1.66 -8.63 4.64
CA LEU A 87 -1.62 -9.97 5.24
C LEU A 87 -2.55 -10.97 4.51
N VAL A 88 -3.58 -10.47 3.83
CA VAL A 88 -4.46 -11.30 2.99
C VAL A 88 -3.88 -11.37 1.57
N LYS A 89 -3.44 -12.55 1.13
CA LYS A 89 -3.13 -12.84 -0.28
C LYS A 89 -4.38 -13.38 -0.99
N LEU A 90 -4.59 -12.98 -2.24
CA LEU A 90 -5.60 -13.56 -3.13
C LEU A 90 -5.18 -15.00 -3.46
N SER A 91 -6.05 -15.97 -3.15
CA SER A 91 -6.02 -17.35 -3.64
C SER A 91 -6.86 -17.47 -4.91
#